data_AF-A0A7S0N9V6-F1
#
_entry.id   AF-A0A7S0N9V6-F1
#
_cell.length_a   1.000
_cell.length_b   1.000
_cell.length_c   1.000
_cell.angle_alpha   90.00
_cell.angle_beta   90.00
_cell.angle_gamma   90.00
#
_symmetry.space_group_name_H-M   'P 1'
#
loop_
_entity.id
_entity.type
_entity.pdbx_description
1 polymer ?
#
loop_
_entity_poly.entity_id
_entity_poly.type
_entity_poly.pdbx_seq_one_letter_code
_entity_poly.pdbx_strand_id
1 'polypeptide(L)'
;MGVRRKCAVRRMEYESEEMCKRFEPLAEKVASVFPETQPDRRELSELTGQLLQFMEDHLGRESINPPFPKLPSLLFRNLSPTGPLFLILTLTLEYKKMKGWQRLDFLTSSDKEEVFELFQYLREELSRKKLLKFPKCYLQPDIDYVDVADLKEKAEKLGFTIAKTPEEKGVTHVILRDIDAVKEENTFNSEYCRTLEIQGNKALVHWWYWPDSYDEWIPVDNISGDPEADEEPPSGAWTVYSRWIRDSARFNEVMNPIDYMPEEENPEGAAKPAEE
;
A
#
# COMPACT_ATOMS: atom_id res chain seq x y z
N MET A 1 10.17 8.69 23.56
CA MET A 1 8.80 8.31 23.12
C MET A 1 8.78 8.52 21.63
N GLY A 2 8.86 7.45 20.82
CA GLY A 2 8.90 7.56 19.37
C GLY A 2 7.67 8.31 18.85
N VAL A 3 7.87 9.22 17.91
CA VAL A 3 6.78 9.97 17.27
C VAL A 3 5.90 8.95 16.56
N ARG A 4 4.68 8.77 17.05
CA ARG A 4 3.69 7.89 16.40
C ARG A 4 3.31 8.59 15.10
N ARG A 5 3.89 8.17 13.96
CA ARG A 5 3.46 8.62 12.63
C ARG A 5 1.96 8.35 12.50
N LYS A 6 1.17 9.42 12.54
CA LYS A 6 -0.27 9.34 12.31
C LYS A 6 -0.50 9.25 10.81
N CYS A 7 -1.42 8.35 10.42
CA CYS A 7 -1.97 8.11 9.09
C CYS A 7 -1.61 9.15 8.00
N ALA A 8 -1.06 8.64 6.90
CA ALA A 8 -0.55 9.40 5.76
C ALA A 8 -1.59 9.74 4.67
N VAL A 9 -2.86 9.33 4.82
CA VAL A 9 -3.90 9.78 3.87
C VAL A 9 -4.24 11.23 4.18
N ARG A 10 -3.50 12.15 3.56
CA ARG A 10 -3.79 13.58 3.64
C ARG A 10 -4.95 13.89 2.70
N ARG A 11 -6.19 13.66 3.16
CA ARG A 11 -7.41 13.98 2.40
C ARG A 11 -7.37 15.37 1.76
N MET A 12 -6.82 16.36 2.46
CA MET A 12 -6.65 17.73 1.96
C MET A 12 -5.81 17.82 0.67
N GLU A 13 -4.88 16.87 0.43
CA GLU A 13 -4.12 16.82 -0.82
C GLU A 13 -5.01 16.43 -2.00
N TYR A 14 -5.97 15.52 -1.80
CA TYR A 14 -6.96 15.13 -2.81
C TYR A 14 -8.03 16.19 -3.07
N GLU A 15 -8.19 17.15 -2.16
CA GLU A 15 -9.03 18.34 -2.33
C GLU A 15 -8.28 19.51 -2.98
N SER A 16 -6.96 19.40 -3.16
CA SER A 16 -6.14 20.47 -3.73
C SER A 16 -6.36 20.61 -5.24
N GLU A 17 -6.34 21.85 -5.73
CA GLU A 17 -6.50 22.15 -7.16
C GLU A 17 -5.38 21.54 -8.02
N GLU A 18 -4.17 21.43 -7.47
CA GLU A 18 -3.04 20.79 -8.14
C GLU A 18 -3.29 19.29 -8.35
N MET A 19 -3.73 18.57 -7.32
CA MET A 19 -4.06 17.15 -7.43
C MET A 19 -5.24 16.95 -8.38
N CYS A 20 -6.32 17.74 -8.24
CA CYS A 20 -7.50 17.62 -9.08
C CYS A 20 -7.18 17.80 -10.57
N LYS A 21 -6.20 18.64 -10.94
CA LYS A 21 -5.76 18.78 -12.34
C LYS A 21 -5.11 17.51 -12.89
N ARG A 22 -4.41 16.74 -12.05
CA ARG A 22 -3.79 15.47 -12.48
C ARG A 22 -4.83 14.40 -12.83
N PHE A 23 -6.06 14.53 -12.31
CA PHE A 23 -7.17 13.64 -12.61
C PHE A 23 -7.85 13.92 -13.95
N GLU A 24 -7.55 15.02 -14.65
CA GLU A 24 -8.25 15.43 -15.89
C GLU A 24 -8.33 14.29 -16.94
N PRO A 25 -7.23 13.62 -17.33
CA PRO A 25 -7.29 12.59 -18.37
C PRO A 25 -8.12 11.38 -17.94
N LEU A 26 -8.04 11.03 -16.65
CA LEU A 26 -8.80 9.94 -16.06
C LEU A 26 -10.29 10.29 -16.01
N ALA A 27 -10.62 11.52 -15.63
CA ALA A 27 -11.98 12.03 -15.53
C ALA A 27 -12.69 12.06 -16.89
N GLU A 28 -12.01 12.54 -17.94
CA GLU A 28 -12.54 12.49 -19.31
C GLU A 28 -12.90 11.05 -19.71
N LYS A 29 -12.04 10.09 -19.37
CA LYS A 29 -12.28 8.69 -19.67
C LYS A 29 -13.44 8.10 -18.85
N VAL A 30 -13.52 8.39 -17.56
CA VAL A 30 -14.63 7.95 -16.70
C VAL A 30 -15.95 8.58 -17.17
N ALA A 31 -15.98 9.88 -17.47
CA ALA A 31 -17.16 10.56 -18.00
C ALA A 31 -17.65 9.96 -19.32
N SER A 32 -16.74 9.45 -20.18
CA SER A 32 -17.13 8.73 -21.40
C SER A 32 -17.85 7.39 -21.13
N VAL A 33 -17.61 6.76 -19.98
CA VAL A 33 -18.29 5.53 -19.53
C VAL A 33 -19.64 5.85 -18.88
N PHE A 34 -19.74 7.01 -18.21
CA PHE A 34 -20.95 7.46 -17.52
C PHE A 34 -21.50 8.78 -18.09
N PRO A 35 -22.08 8.76 -19.31
CA PRO A 35 -22.57 9.98 -19.97
C PRO A 35 -23.76 10.64 -19.26
N GLU A 36 -24.48 9.91 -18.39
CA GLU A 36 -25.62 10.44 -17.62
C GLU A 36 -25.18 11.30 -16.43
N THR A 37 -24.12 10.89 -15.73
CA THR A 37 -23.64 11.57 -14.52
C THR A 37 -22.47 12.50 -14.79
N GLN A 38 -21.67 12.22 -15.83
CA GLN A 38 -20.45 12.95 -16.20
C GLN A 38 -19.58 13.34 -15.00
N PRO A 39 -19.03 12.35 -14.25
CA PRO A 39 -18.24 12.65 -13.05
C PRO A 39 -17.03 13.50 -13.40
N ASP A 40 -16.79 14.55 -12.62
CA ASP A 40 -15.70 15.49 -12.88
C ASP A 40 -14.40 15.13 -12.13
N ARG A 41 -13.31 15.83 -12.47
CA ARG A 41 -11.98 15.58 -11.88
C ARG A 41 -11.93 15.79 -10.37
N ARG A 42 -12.74 16.72 -9.83
CA ARG A 42 -12.78 17.00 -8.38
C ARG A 42 -13.52 15.89 -7.66
N GLU A 43 -14.68 15.50 -8.16
CA GLU A 43 -15.46 14.39 -7.62
C GLU A 43 -14.63 13.10 -7.55
N LEU A 44 -13.88 12.78 -8.61
CA LEU A 44 -13.02 11.58 -8.65
C LEU A 44 -11.79 11.67 -7.74
N SER A 45 -11.18 12.86 -7.64
CA SER A 45 -10.05 13.09 -6.73
C SER A 45 -10.49 12.95 -5.27
N GLU A 46 -11.59 13.61 -4.89
CA GLU A 46 -12.19 13.52 -3.56
C GLU A 46 -12.62 12.09 -3.23
N LEU A 47 -13.26 11.38 -4.16
CA LEU A 47 -13.63 9.97 -3.99
C LEU A 47 -12.41 9.09 -3.73
N THR A 48 -11.31 9.33 -4.44
CA THR A 48 -10.04 8.60 -4.24
C THR A 48 -9.51 8.82 -2.83
N GLY A 49 -9.49 10.08 -2.36
CA GLY A 49 -9.10 10.41 -0.99
C GLY A 49 -9.99 9.77 0.07
N GLN A 50 -11.31 9.73 -0.15
CA GLN A 50 -12.26 9.07 0.74
C GLN A 50 -12.05 7.56 0.82
N LEU A 51 -11.81 6.89 -0.31
CA LEU A 51 -11.52 5.45 -0.34
C LEU A 51 -10.26 5.12 0.46
N LEU A 52 -9.18 5.88 0.26
CA LEU A 52 -7.92 5.71 0.97
C LEU A 52 -8.11 5.94 2.48
N GLN A 53 -8.81 7.01 2.86
CA GLN A 53 -9.06 7.35 4.25
C GLN A 53 -9.89 6.27 4.96
N PHE A 54 -10.96 5.80 4.31
CA PHE A 54 -11.78 4.72 4.84
C PHE A 54 -10.97 3.44 5.07
N MET A 55 -10.10 3.06 4.12
CA MET A 55 -9.21 1.91 4.29
C MET A 55 -8.29 2.09 5.49
N GLU A 56 -7.68 3.26 5.69
CA GLU A 56 -6.80 3.45 6.83
C GLU A 56 -7.55 3.43 8.18
N ASP A 57 -8.70 4.10 8.25
CA ASP A 57 -9.49 4.21 9.49
C ASP A 57 -10.14 2.88 9.92
N HIS A 58 -10.50 2.02 8.96
CA HIS A 58 -11.28 0.82 9.23
C HIS A 58 -10.58 -0.49 8.89
N LEU A 59 -9.53 -0.45 8.10
CA LEU A 59 -8.74 -1.63 7.73
C LEU A 59 -7.25 -1.48 8.11
N GLY A 60 -6.77 -0.27 8.43
CA GLY A 60 -5.36 -0.02 8.71
C GLY A 60 -4.90 -0.53 10.07
N ARG A 61 -3.68 -0.11 10.44
CA ARG A 61 -2.95 -0.58 11.63
C ARG A 61 -3.73 -0.44 12.95
N GLU A 62 -4.52 0.61 13.07
CA GLU A 62 -5.27 0.92 14.30
C GLU A 62 -6.66 0.26 14.32
N SER A 63 -7.03 -0.47 13.26
CA SER A 63 -8.31 -1.17 13.18
C SER A 63 -8.33 -2.42 14.05
N ILE A 64 -9.48 -2.68 14.67
CA ILE A 64 -9.73 -3.89 15.46
C ILE A 64 -10.41 -4.92 14.56
N ASN A 65 -9.74 -6.04 14.32
CA ASN A 65 -10.25 -7.17 13.53
C ASN A 65 -10.79 -6.77 12.14
N PRO A 66 -9.94 -6.20 11.26
CA PRO A 66 -10.37 -5.85 9.91
C PRO A 66 -10.84 -7.10 9.14
N PRO A 67 -11.94 -7.03 8.37
CA PRO A 67 -12.49 -8.18 7.67
C PRO A 67 -11.60 -8.70 6.53
N PHE A 68 -10.72 -7.85 6.01
CA PHE A 68 -9.77 -8.18 4.95
C PHE A 68 -8.61 -7.15 4.90
N PRO A 69 -7.51 -7.47 4.20
CA PRO A 69 -6.40 -6.54 3.97
C PRO A 69 -6.80 -5.29 3.18
N LYS A 70 -6.07 -4.19 3.38
CA LYS A 70 -6.15 -3.01 2.51
C LYS A 70 -5.82 -3.36 1.06
N LEU A 71 -6.33 -2.56 0.14
CA LEU A 71 -5.82 -2.57 -1.23
C LEU A 71 -4.44 -1.89 -1.24
N PRO A 72 -3.45 -2.40 -2.01
CA PRO A 72 -2.15 -1.74 -2.12
C PRO A 72 -2.29 -0.29 -2.59
N SER A 73 -1.68 0.64 -1.87
CA SER A 73 -1.75 2.08 -2.20
C SER A 73 -1.23 2.41 -3.61
N LEU A 74 -0.29 1.62 -4.12
CA LEU A 74 0.21 1.72 -5.50
C LEU A 74 -0.91 1.65 -6.56
N LEU A 75 -2.01 0.93 -6.29
CA LEU A 75 -3.17 0.88 -7.20
C LEU A 75 -3.85 2.26 -7.37
N PHE A 76 -3.68 3.16 -6.40
CA PHE A 76 -4.29 4.50 -6.38
C PHE A 76 -3.34 5.59 -6.92
N ARG A 77 -2.06 5.29 -7.10
CA ARG A 77 -1.06 6.28 -7.61
C ARG A 77 -1.09 6.44 -9.12
N ASN A 78 -1.49 5.40 -9.84
CA ASN A 78 -1.50 5.42 -11.31
C ASN A 78 -2.77 6.10 -11.85
N LEU A 79 -2.65 7.40 -12.15
CA LEU A 79 -3.71 8.24 -12.71
C LEU A 79 -3.94 8.04 -14.22
N SER A 80 -3.31 7.01 -14.84
CA SER A 80 -3.54 6.72 -16.25
C SER A 80 -5.00 6.32 -16.52
N PRO A 81 -5.61 6.78 -17.63
CA PRO A 81 -6.97 6.39 -18.03
C PRO A 81 -7.17 4.89 -18.30
N THR A 82 -6.10 4.10 -18.29
CA THR A 82 -6.14 2.63 -18.44
C THR A 82 -5.54 1.91 -17.23
N GLY A 83 -5.22 2.65 -16.16
CA GLY A 83 -4.57 2.15 -14.97
C GLY A 83 -5.54 1.51 -13.95
N PRO A 84 -5.02 0.98 -12.84
CA PRO A 84 -5.83 0.39 -11.78
C PRO A 84 -6.81 1.39 -11.14
N LEU A 85 -6.42 2.65 -10.94
CA LEU A 85 -7.30 3.65 -10.35
C LEU A 85 -8.54 3.92 -11.22
N PHE A 86 -8.37 3.99 -12.54
CA PHE A 86 -9.50 4.12 -13.48
C PHE A 86 -10.52 2.99 -13.28
N LEU A 87 -10.04 1.75 -13.14
CA LEU A 87 -10.89 0.61 -12.89
C LEU A 87 -11.58 0.70 -11.52
N ILE A 88 -10.84 1.05 -10.46
CA ILE A 88 -11.39 1.20 -9.10
C ILE A 88 -12.53 2.23 -9.09
N LEU A 89 -12.32 3.40 -9.69
CA LEU A 89 -13.32 4.47 -9.73
C LEU A 89 -14.54 4.08 -10.56
N THR A 90 -14.32 3.42 -11.71
CA THR A 90 -15.41 2.94 -12.57
C THR A 90 -16.26 1.89 -11.86
N LEU A 91 -15.64 0.89 -11.23
CA LEU A 91 -16.34 -0.14 -10.45
C LEU A 91 -17.09 0.47 -9.27
N THR A 92 -16.52 1.48 -8.61
CA THR A 92 -17.17 2.18 -7.49
C THR A 92 -18.44 2.90 -7.95
N LEU A 93 -18.39 3.58 -9.09
CA LEU A 93 -19.55 4.27 -9.67
C LEU A 93 -20.61 3.30 -10.21
N GLU A 94 -20.21 2.17 -10.80
CA GLU A 94 -21.11 1.08 -11.17
C GLU A 94 -21.81 0.49 -9.94
N TYR A 95 -21.06 0.23 -8.87
CA TYR A 95 -21.59 -0.29 -7.62
C TYR A 95 -22.57 0.70 -6.97
N LYS A 96 -22.26 1.99 -6.98
CA LYS A 96 -23.16 3.08 -6.56
C LYS A 96 -24.50 2.98 -7.30
N LYS A 97 -24.48 2.85 -8.63
CA LYS A 97 -25.68 2.73 -9.48
C LYS A 97 -26.45 1.45 -9.16
N MET A 98 -25.75 0.33 -9.00
CA MET A 98 -26.34 -0.97 -8.67
C MET A 98 -27.06 -0.98 -7.31
N LYS A 99 -26.49 -0.34 -6.29
CA LYS A 99 -27.06 -0.25 -4.94
C LYS A 99 -28.03 0.92 -4.76
N GLY A 100 -28.18 1.80 -5.77
CA GLY A 100 -29.06 2.96 -5.70
C GLY A 100 -28.59 4.05 -4.72
N TRP A 101 -27.30 4.09 -4.41
CA TRP A 101 -26.73 5.07 -3.49
C TRP A 101 -26.82 6.48 -4.07
N GLN A 102 -27.36 7.42 -3.30
CA GLN A 102 -27.51 8.80 -3.74
C GLN A 102 -26.14 9.53 -3.78
N ARG A 103 -25.30 9.27 -2.78
CA ARG A 103 -23.99 9.91 -2.59
C ARG A 103 -22.94 8.88 -2.20
N LEU A 104 -21.68 9.19 -2.52
CA LEU A 104 -20.50 8.47 -2.05
C LEU A 104 -19.87 9.34 -0.96
N ASP A 105 -20.22 9.03 0.29
CA ASP A 105 -19.71 9.72 1.48
C ASP A 105 -19.35 8.69 2.55
N PHE A 106 -18.19 8.09 2.35
CA PHE A 106 -17.73 6.95 3.15
C PHE A 106 -17.33 7.33 4.57
N LEU A 107 -17.17 8.62 4.87
CA LEU A 107 -16.60 9.09 6.13
C LEU A 107 -17.64 9.62 7.12
N THR A 108 -18.81 10.06 6.64
CA THR A 108 -19.79 10.70 7.54
C THR A 108 -21.14 9.98 7.63
N SER A 109 -21.59 9.33 6.55
CA SER A 109 -23.00 8.92 6.47
C SER A 109 -23.25 7.54 5.86
N SER A 110 -22.28 6.94 5.15
CA SER A 110 -22.42 5.58 4.66
C SER A 110 -22.38 4.54 5.78
N ASP A 111 -23.19 3.49 5.64
CA ASP A 111 -23.09 2.31 6.51
C ASP A 111 -21.74 1.62 6.26
N LYS A 112 -20.99 1.39 7.33
CA LYS A 112 -19.66 0.78 7.28
C LYS A 112 -19.70 -0.62 6.64
N GLU A 113 -20.74 -1.41 6.90
CA GLU A 113 -20.88 -2.75 6.34
C GLU A 113 -21.09 -2.69 4.82
N GLU A 114 -21.92 -1.75 4.36
CA GLU A 114 -22.14 -1.50 2.93
C GLU A 114 -20.85 -1.06 2.20
N VAL A 115 -20.03 -0.24 2.84
CA VAL A 115 -18.72 0.14 2.27
C VAL A 115 -17.74 -1.03 2.27
N PHE A 116 -17.78 -1.93 3.26
CA PHE A 116 -17.01 -3.17 3.22
C PHE A 116 -17.44 -4.10 2.08
N GLU A 117 -18.74 -4.20 1.78
CA GLU A 117 -19.21 -4.96 0.61
C GLU A 117 -18.67 -4.37 -0.70
N LEU A 118 -18.61 -3.04 -0.82
CA LEU A 118 -17.97 -2.37 -1.96
C LEU A 118 -16.48 -2.76 -2.06
N PHE A 119 -15.71 -2.69 -0.98
CA PHE A 119 -14.29 -3.06 -1.01
C PHE A 119 -14.08 -4.54 -1.32
N GLN A 120 -14.93 -5.43 -0.81
CA GLN A 120 -14.89 -6.84 -1.16
C GLN A 120 -15.11 -7.04 -2.67
N TYR A 121 -16.12 -6.37 -3.24
CA TYR A 121 -16.38 -6.37 -4.68
C TYR A 121 -15.17 -5.85 -5.49
N LEU A 122 -14.56 -4.74 -5.07
CA LEU A 122 -13.36 -4.19 -5.71
C LEU A 122 -12.19 -5.19 -5.68
N ARG A 123 -11.96 -5.85 -4.53
CA ARG A 123 -10.90 -6.86 -4.36
C ARG A 123 -11.09 -8.04 -5.32
N GLU A 124 -12.32 -8.53 -5.47
CA GLU A 124 -12.65 -9.64 -6.37
C GLU A 124 -12.40 -9.27 -7.84
N GLU A 125 -12.85 -8.09 -8.26
CA GLU A 125 -12.67 -7.62 -9.64
C GLU A 125 -11.20 -7.30 -9.97
N LEU A 126 -10.46 -6.68 -9.04
CA LEU A 126 -9.02 -6.44 -9.20
C LEU A 126 -8.23 -7.75 -9.27
N SER A 127 -8.60 -8.75 -8.48
CA SER A 127 -7.99 -10.09 -8.52
C SER A 127 -8.29 -10.78 -9.85
N ARG A 128 -9.54 -10.72 -10.33
CA ARG A 128 -9.95 -11.26 -11.65
C ARG A 128 -9.18 -10.63 -12.81
N LYS A 129 -8.88 -9.33 -12.71
CA LYS A 129 -8.06 -8.59 -13.68
C LYS A 129 -6.55 -8.75 -13.48
N LYS A 130 -6.11 -9.54 -12.48
CA LYS A 130 -4.70 -9.78 -12.12
C LYS A 130 -3.94 -8.50 -11.72
N LEU A 131 -4.67 -7.49 -11.25
CA LEU A 131 -4.11 -6.23 -10.71
C LEU A 131 -3.84 -6.35 -9.22
N LEU A 132 -4.69 -7.07 -8.48
CA LEU A 132 -4.42 -7.48 -7.11
C LEU A 132 -3.78 -8.87 -7.11
N LYS A 133 -2.53 -8.95 -6.66
CA LYS A 133 -1.77 -10.19 -6.57
C LYS A 133 -1.40 -10.45 -5.12
N PHE A 134 -1.53 -11.69 -4.69
CA PHE A 134 -1.15 -12.11 -3.35
C PHE A 134 0.18 -12.86 -3.38
N PRO A 135 1.12 -12.51 -2.49
CA PRO A 135 2.36 -13.23 -2.29
C PRO A 135 2.18 -14.74 -2.09
N LYS A 136 3.10 -15.50 -2.69
CA LYS A 136 3.31 -16.92 -2.39
C LYS A 136 4.70 -17.06 -1.79
N CYS A 137 4.74 -17.41 -0.52
CA CYS A 137 5.93 -17.36 0.30
C CYS A 137 6.46 -18.76 0.57
N TYR A 138 7.77 -18.97 0.43
CA TYR A 138 8.45 -20.14 0.96
C TYR A 138 9.15 -19.75 2.27
N LEU A 139 8.84 -20.43 3.37
CA LEU A 139 9.49 -20.20 4.66
C LEU A 139 10.73 -21.08 4.76
N GLN A 140 11.90 -20.48 5.05
CA GLN A 140 13.11 -21.28 5.22
C GLN A 140 13.03 -22.23 6.43
N PRO A 141 13.70 -23.40 6.38
CA PRO A 141 13.60 -24.41 7.44
C PRO A 141 14.24 -24.02 8.78
N ASP A 142 15.10 -23.02 8.82
CA ASP A 142 15.85 -22.54 9.99
C ASP A 142 15.11 -21.47 10.82
N ILE A 143 13.91 -21.08 10.37
CA ILE A 143 12.97 -20.27 11.16
C ILE A 143 12.44 -21.12 12.32
N ASP A 144 12.42 -20.54 13.52
CA ASP A 144 11.98 -21.25 14.73
C ASP A 144 10.53 -21.74 14.59
N TYR A 145 10.24 -22.96 15.04
CA TYR A 145 8.93 -23.61 14.83
C TYR A 145 7.74 -22.77 15.36
N VAL A 146 7.92 -22.08 16.49
CA VAL A 146 6.89 -21.19 17.07
C VAL A 146 6.63 -20.02 16.14
N ASP A 147 7.67 -19.43 15.56
CA ASP A 147 7.56 -18.35 14.58
C ASP A 147 6.90 -18.84 13.29
N VAL A 148 7.21 -20.05 12.81
CA VAL A 148 6.59 -20.60 11.60
C VAL A 148 5.07 -20.68 11.73
N ALA A 149 4.54 -21.09 12.88
CA ALA A 149 3.10 -21.17 13.10
C ALA A 149 2.44 -19.78 13.07
N ASP A 150 3.02 -18.81 13.78
CA ASP A 150 2.55 -17.43 13.82
C ASP A 150 2.64 -16.73 12.44
N LEU A 151 3.74 -16.92 11.71
CA LEU A 151 3.93 -16.40 10.35
C LEU A 151 2.90 -16.97 9.37
N LYS A 152 2.59 -18.27 9.46
CA LYS A 152 1.57 -18.91 8.63
C LYS A 152 0.19 -18.31 8.89
N GLU A 153 -0.18 -18.12 10.15
CA GLU A 153 -1.47 -17.50 10.53
C GLU A 153 -1.57 -16.07 9.98
N LYS A 154 -0.51 -15.26 10.14
CA LYS A 154 -0.46 -13.89 9.62
C LYS A 154 -0.53 -13.85 8.09
N ALA A 155 0.23 -14.71 7.41
CA ALA A 155 0.22 -14.84 5.97
C ALA A 155 -1.18 -15.21 5.45
N GLU A 156 -1.85 -16.17 6.08
CA GLU A 156 -3.22 -16.58 5.71
C GLU A 156 -4.22 -15.43 5.87
N LYS A 157 -4.16 -14.68 6.98
CA LYS A 157 -4.99 -13.48 7.19
C LYS A 157 -4.78 -12.41 6.11
N LEU A 158 -3.57 -12.30 5.57
CA LEU A 158 -3.24 -11.39 4.46
C LEU A 158 -3.64 -11.93 3.08
N GLY A 159 -4.14 -13.17 3.00
CA GLY A 159 -4.43 -13.86 1.74
C GLY A 159 -3.18 -14.40 1.03
N PHE A 160 -2.03 -14.45 1.71
CA PHE A 160 -0.81 -15.03 1.17
C PHE A 160 -0.92 -16.56 1.18
N THR A 161 -0.14 -17.21 0.33
CA THR A 161 -0.05 -18.68 0.31
C THR A 161 1.34 -19.14 0.70
N ILE A 162 1.45 -20.29 1.35
CA ILE A 162 2.72 -20.86 1.79
C ILE A 162 3.10 -22.04 0.89
N ALA A 163 4.21 -21.90 0.18
CA ALA A 163 4.79 -22.93 -0.66
C ALA A 163 5.52 -24.00 0.16
N LYS A 164 5.61 -25.21 -0.38
CA LYS A 164 6.34 -26.32 0.27
C LYS A 164 7.84 -26.30 -0.04
N THR A 165 8.20 -25.82 -1.22
CA THR A 165 9.59 -25.71 -1.69
C THR A 165 9.79 -24.36 -2.40
N PRO A 166 11.02 -23.84 -2.47
CA PRO A 166 11.27 -22.55 -3.11
C PRO A 166 11.06 -22.59 -4.64
N GLU A 167 11.15 -23.77 -5.26
CA GLU A 167 10.97 -23.97 -6.72
C GLU A 167 9.50 -24.11 -7.13
N GLU A 168 8.57 -24.10 -6.18
CA GLU A 168 7.15 -24.22 -6.48
C GLU A 168 6.70 -23.07 -7.40
N LYS A 169 5.99 -23.40 -8.49
CA LYS A 169 5.59 -22.39 -9.48
C LYS A 169 4.83 -21.23 -8.82
N GLY A 170 5.27 -20.02 -9.14
CA GLY A 170 4.65 -18.78 -8.68
C GLY A 170 5.05 -18.37 -7.27
N VAL A 171 6.05 -19.01 -6.64
CA VAL A 171 6.71 -18.44 -5.46
C VAL A 171 7.23 -17.06 -5.81
N THR A 172 6.83 -16.08 -5.00
CA THR A 172 7.23 -14.68 -5.17
C THR A 172 8.15 -14.21 -4.06
N HIS A 173 8.16 -14.89 -2.91
CA HIS A 173 9.00 -14.52 -1.76
C HIS A 173 9.63 -15.76 -1.11
N VAL A 174 10.91 -15.67 -0.77
CA VAL A 174 11.65 -16.57 0.12
C VAL A 174 11.85 -15.82 1.42
N ILE A 175 11.37 -16.42 2.51
CA ILE A 175 11.32 -15.79 3.82
C ILE A 175 12.45 -16.35 4.68
N LEU A 176 13.36 -15.47 5.09
CA LEU A 176 14.50 -15.76 5.95
C LEU A 176 14.13 -15.59 7.43
N ARG A 177 14.89 -16.23 8.32
CA ARG A 177 14.88 -15.93 9.75
C ARG A 177 15.39 -14.51 10.01
N ASP A 178 14.71 -13.77 10.88
CA ASP A 178 15.16 -12.44 11.31
C ASP A 178 16.53 -12.51 11.99
N ILE A 179 17.41 -11.56 11.68
CA ILE A 179 18.65 -11.28 12.41
C ILE A 179 18.43 -10.15 13.41
N ASP A 180 19.32 -10.00 14.39
CA ASP A 180 19.17 -8.97 15.43
C ASP A 180 19.04 -7.56 14.84
N ALA A 181 19.82 -7.23 13.79
CA ALA A 181 19.80 -5.92 13.16
C ALA A 181 18.43 -5.50 12.59
N VAL A 182 17.61 -6.47 12.14
CA VAL A 182 16.30 -6.18 11.53
C VAL A 182 15.14 -6.31 12.50
N LYS A 183 15.37 -6.64 13.78
CA LYS A 183 14.30 -6.73 14.77
C LYS A 183 13.70 -5.35 15.03
N GLU A 184 12.39 -5.29 15.26
CA GLU A 184 11.67 -4.04 15.54
C GLU A 184 12.31 -3.27 16.71
N GLU A 185 12.66 -3.95 17.81
CA GLU A 185 13.30 -3.37 18.99
C GLU A 185 14.63 -2.65 18.70
N ASN A 186 15.35 -3.09 17.67
CA ASN A 186 16.65 -2.54 17.28
C ASN A 186 16.56 -1.46 16.19
N THR A 187 15.37 -1.27 15.60
CA THR A 187 15.13 -0.32 14.50
C THR A 187 14.13 0.77 14.87
N PHE A 188 13.39 0.62 15.98
CA PHE A 188 12.31 1.51 16.39
C PHE A 188 12.73 2.97 16.64
N ASN A 189 13.99 3.23 16.97
CA ASN A 189 14.47 4.58 17.32
C ASN A 189 15.04 5.37 16.13
N SER A 190 15.07 4.80 14.92
CA SER A 190 15.64 5.46 13.77
C SER A 190 14.60 5.67 12.68
N GLU A 191 14.23 6.92 12.44
CA GLU A 191 13.34 7.29 11.33
C GLU A 191 14.17 7.45 10.05
N TYR A 192 14.45 6.33 9.39
CA TYR A 192 15.09 6.34 8.08
C TYR A 192 14.04 6.44 6.98
N CYS A 193 14.34 7.22 5.94
CA CYS A 193 13.57 7.27 4.72
C CYS A 193 14.48 7.32 3.50
N ARG A 194 13.99 6.81 2.37
CA ARG A 194 14.59 7.04 1.06
C ARG A 194 13.76 8.05 0.26
N THR A 195 14.44 8.86 -0.54
CA THR A 195 13.80 9.83 -1.44
C THR A 195 13.39 9.12 -2.73
N LEU A 196 12.10 9.13 -3.07
CA LEU A 196 11.57 8.52 -4.30
C LEU A 196 11.52 9.53 -5.46
N GLU A 197 11.10 10.76 -5.18
CA GLU A 197 10.90 11.79 -6.20
C GLU A 197 11.17 13.18 -5.59
N ILE A 198 11.75 14.09 -6.38
CA ILE A 198 11.84 15.51 -6.04
C ILE A 198 11.00 16.32 -7.02
N GLN A 199 10.06 17.12 -6.49
CA GLN A 199 9.22 18.01 -7.25
C GLN A 199 9.21 19.41 -6.63
N GLY A 200 9.90 20.36 -7.27
CA GLY A 200 10.00 21.72 -6.77
C GLY A 200 10.73 21.80 -5.43
N ASN A 201 10.04 22.28 -4.38
CA ASN A 201 10.58 22.37 -3.01
C ASN A 201 10.11 21.23 -2.10
N LYS A 202 9.54 20.16 -2.66
CA LYS A 202 9.13 18.98 -1.91
C LYS A 202 9.77 17.71 -2.46
N ALA A 203 9.98 16.75 -1.58
CA ALA A 203 10.43 15.40 -1.89
C ALA A 203 9.38 14.39 -1.42
N LEU A 204 9.04 13.43 -2.27
CA LEU A 204 8.28 12.25 -1.88
C LEU A 204 9.24 11.26 -1.25
N VAL A 205 8.99 10.89 -0.01
CA VAL A 205 9.85 9.96 0.74
C VAL A 205 9.08 8.70 1.13
N HIS A 206 9.80 7.58 1.15
CA HIS A 206 9.35 6.32 1.70
C HIS A 206 10.01 6.05 3.05
N TRP A 207 9.20 5.78 4.07
CA TRP A 207 9.68 5.52 5.43
C TRP A 207 9.96 4.03 5.61
N TRP A 208 11.19 3.70 5.99
CA TRP A 208 11.60 2.31 6.17
C TRP A 208 10.72 1.60 7.20
N TYR A 209 10.30 0.38 6.88
CA TYR A 209 9.41 -0.45 7.69
C TYR A 209 8.00 0.11 7.86
N TRP A 210 7.62 1.09 7.05
CA TRP A 210 6.23 1.53 6.86
C TRP A 210 5.79 1.16 5.44
N PRO A 211 4.51 0.81 5.22
CA PRO A 211 4.06 0.43 3.88
C PRO A 211 4.02 1.66 2.97
N ASP A 212 4.02 1.45 1.66
CA ASP A 212 3.96 2.54 0.67
C ASP A 212 2.76 3.48 0.89
N SER A 213 1.68 3.05 1.55
CA SER A 213 0.57 3.96 1.92
C SER A 213 0.99 5.09 2.86
N TYR A 214 2.19 5.02 3.46
CA TYR A 214 2.76 6.01 4.37
C TYR A 214 3.77 6.94 3.70
N ASP A 215 4.03 6.80 2.40
CA ASP A 215 4.90 7.73 1.69
C ASP A 215 4.32 9.15 1.74
N GLU A 216 5.20 10.12 1.88
CA GLU A 216 4.81 11.48 2.25
C GLU A 216 5.62 12.52 1.47
N TRP A 217 4.96 13.59 1.02
CA TRP A 217 5.66 14.78 0.54
C TRP A 217 6.12 15.63 1.72
N ILE A 218 7.43 15.75 1.88
CA ILE A 218 8.10 16.60 2.88
C ILE A 218 8.93 17.70 2.19
N PRO A 219 9.27 18.81 2.88
CA PRO A 219 10.19 19.81 2.33
C PRO A 219 11.54 19.20 1.93
N VAL A 220 12.11 19.61 0.80
CA VAL A 220 13.44 19.12 0.34
C VAL A 220 14.55 19.43 1.35
N ASP A 221 14.41 20.50 2.14
CA ASP A 221 15.37 20.86 3.19
C ASP A 221 15.43 19.82 4.33
N ASN A 222 14.45 18.92 4.41
CA ASN A 222 14.37 17.87 5.43
C ASN A 222 14.92 16.51 4.94
N ILE A 223 15.41 16.41 3.70
CA ILE A 223 16.02 15.18 3.19
C ILE A 223 17.53 15.29 3.15
N SER A 224 18.21 14.18 3.44
CA SER A 224 19.65 14.01 3.22
C SER A 224 19.86 12.99 2.11
N GLY A 225 20.36 13.44 0.96
CA GLY A 225 20.72 12.57 -0.18
C GLY A 225 19.95 12.89 -1.46
N ASP A 226 20.41 12.30 -2.56
CA ASP A 226 19.74 12.36 -3.86
C ASP A 226 18.59 11.32 -3.93
N PRO A 227 17.65 11.44 -4.89
CA PRO A 227 16.64 10.41 -5.12
C PRO A 227 17.26 9.04 -5.38
N GLU A 228 16.80 8.04 -4.64
CA GLU A 228 17.13 6.65 -4.91
C GLU A 228 16.18 6.15 -5.99
N ALA A 229 16.73 5.51 -7.02
CA ALA A 229 15.90 4.89 -8.04
C ALA A 229 15.12 3.73 -7.42
N ASP A 230 13.85 3.55 -7.81
CA ASP A 230 13.12 2.33 -7.47
C ASP A 230 13.94 1.12 -7.97
N GLU A 231 14.37 0.26 -7.05
CA GLU A 231 15.06 -0.97 -7.43
C GLU A 231 14.14 -1.82 -8.29
N GLU A 232 14.65 -2.28 -9.44
CA GLU A 232 13.90 -3.21 -10.26
C GLU A 232 13.63 -4.48 -9.46
N PRO A 233 12.38 -4.99 -9.46
CA PRO A 233 12.09 -6.26 -8.83
C PRO A 233 13.05 -7.35 -9.33
N PRO A 234 13.52 -8.25 -8.46
CA PRO A 234 14.43 -9.30 -8.87
C PRO A 234 13.78 -10.16 -9.96
N SER A 235 14.61 -10.73 -10.83
CA SER A 235 14.15 -11.65 -11.88
C SER A 235 13.43 -12.91 -11.35
N GLY A 236 13.58 -13.19 -10.06
CA GLY A 236 13.00 -14.32 -9.34
C GLY A 236 12.12 -13.91 -8.16
N ALA A 237 12.10 -14.75 -7.12
CA ALA A 237 11.44 -14.41 -5.87
C ALA A 237 12.26 -13.37 -5.09
N TRP A 238 11.57 -12.50 -4.36
CA TRP A 238 12.19 -11.64 -3.35
C TRP A 238 12.74 -12.48 -2.22
N THR A 239 13.94 -12.18 -1.74
CA THR A 239 14.47 -12.77 -0.51
C THR A 239 14.35 -11.74 0.60
N VAL A 240 13.52 -12.00 1.61
CA VAL A 240 13.24 -11.03 2.68
C VAL A 240 13.18 -11.68 4.05
N TYR A 241 13.47 -10.91 5.10
CA TYR A 241 13.32 -11.35 6.48
C TYR A 241 11.86 -11.55 6.88
N SER A 242 11.61 -12.50 7.79
CA SER A 242 10.28 -12.85 8.30
C SER A 242 9.51 -11.70 8.93
N ARG A 243 10.19 -10.64 9.39
CA ARG A 243 9.59 -9.38 9.82
C ARG A 243 8.67 -8.78 8.74
N TRP A 244 8.96 -8.94 7.45
CA TRP A 244 8.11 -8.45 6.36
C TRP A 244 6.65 -8.95 6.48
N ILE A 245 6.44 -10.22 6.84
CA ILE A 245 5.10 -10.79 7.07
C ILE A 245 4.47 -10.19 8.35
N ARG A 246 5.27 -10.03 9.42
CA ARG A 246 4.78 -9.51 10.70
C ARG A 246 4.32 -8.06 10.56
N ASP A 247 5.12 -7.22 9.93
CA ASP A 247 4.76 -5.84 9.67
C ASP A 247 3.62 -5.74 8.64
N SER A 248 3.60 -6.60 7.61
CA SER A 248 2.45 -6.64 6.69
C SER A 248 1.13 -6.90 7.44
N ALA A 249 1.15 -7.84 8.38
CA ALA A 249 -0.02 -8.16 9.21
C ALA A 249 -0.36 -7.04 10.20
N ARG A 250 0.65 -6.35 10.74
CA ARG A 250 0.48 -5.21 11.64
C ARG A 250 -0.21 -4.04 10.95
N PHE A 251 0.18 -3.73 9.72
CA PHE A 251 -0.40 -2.65 8.93
C PHE A 251 -1.64 -3.08 8.13
N ASN A 252 -1.90 -4.39 8.09
CA ASN A 252 -2.93 -5.02 7.26
C ASN A 252 -2.80 -4.60 5.78
N GLU A 253 -1.55 -4.55 5.30
CA GLU A 253 -1.13 -4.16 3.96
C GLU A 253 0.15 -4.91 3.60
N VAL A 254 0.40 -5.15 2.32
CA VAL A 254 1.68 -5.74 1.90
C VAL A 254 2.79 -4.69 2.05
N MET A 255 3.84 -5.00 2.82
CA MET A 255 4.97 -4.10 2.99
C MET A 255 5.85 -4.06 1.73
N ASN A 256 6.64 -3.00 1.58
CA ASN A 256 7.66 -2.92 0.55
C ASN A 256 8.76 -3.97 0.81
N PRO A 257 9.05 -4.90 -0.10
CA PRO A 257 10.05 -5.94 0.13
C PRO A 257 11.48 -5.41 0.32
N ILE A 258 11.83 -4.29 -0.32
CA ILE A 258 13.18 -3.72 -0.32
C ILE A 258 13.68 -3.44 1.10
N ASP A 259 12.80 -2.98 1.98
CA ASP A 259 13.10 -2.66 3.39
C ASP A 259 13.56 -3.88 4.22
N TYR A 260 13.30 -5.09 3.72
CA TYR A 260 13.51 -6.35 4.45
C TYR A 260 14.50 -7.28 3.73
N MET A 261 15.15 -6.81 2.67
CA MET A 261 16.17 -7.58 1.96
C MET A 261 17.49 -7.63 2.76
N PRO A 262 18.27 -8.71 2.68
CA PRO A 262 19.64 -8.75 3.20
C PRO A 262 20.54 -7.70 2.54
N GLU A 263 21.49 -7.12 3.28
CA GLU A 263 22.43 -6.10 2.78
C GLU A 263 23.24 -6.57 1.56
N GLU A 264 23.56 -7.86 1.44
CA GLU A 264 24.28 -8.39 0.27
C GLU A 264 23.45 -8.35 -1.03
N GLU A 265 22.12 -8.25 -0.91
CA GLU A 265 21.18 -8.11 -2.02
C GLU A 265 20.63 -6.68 -2.16
N ASN A 266 21.00 -5.75 -1.27
CA ASN A 266 20.65 -4.33 -1.30
C ASN A 266 21.93 -3.50 -1.52
N PRO A 267 22.31 -3.21 -2.77
CA PRO A 267 23.62 -2.63 -3.10
C PRO A 267 23.85 -1.20 -2.60
N GLU A 268 22.83 -0.49 -2.10
CA GLU A 268 22.95 0.92 -1.70
C GLU A 268 22.38 1.25 -0.30
N GLY A 269 22.02 0.25 0.52
CA GLY A 269 21.46 0.41 1.87
C GLY A 269 22.42 0.95 2.95
N ALA A 270 23.10 2.08 2.70
CA ALA A 270 23.72 2.86 3.75
C ALA A 270 22.69 3.86 4.30
N ALA A 271 21.97 3.45 5.36
CA ALA A 271 21.10 4.34 6.12
C ALA A 271 21.91 5.56 6.60
N LYS A 272 21.71 6.72 5.98
CA LYS A 272 22.15 8.00 6.54
C LYS A 272 21.05 8.49 7.47
N PRO A 273 21.35 8.80 8.74
CA PRO A 273 20.36 9.36 9.65
C PRO A 273 19.83 10.67 9.09
N ALA A 274 18.51 10.88 9.18
CA ALA A 274 17.95 12.21 9.07
C ALA A 274 18.52 13.03 10.24
N GLU A 275 19.29 14.08 9.94
CA GLU A 275 19.84 14.97 10.97
C GLU A 275 18.69 15.73 11.67
N GLU A 276 18.77 15.83 13.00
CA GLU A 276 17.81 16.55 13.88
C GLU A 276 17.76 18.07 13.63
#